data_AF-F5T2F8-F1
#
_entry.id   AF-F5T2F8-F1
#
_cell.length_a   1.000
_cell.length_b   1.000
_cell.length_c   1.000
_cell.angle_alpha   90.00
_cell.angle_beta   90.00
_cell.angle_gamma   90.00
#
_symmetry.space_group_name_H-M   'P 1'
#
loop_
_entity.id
_entity.type
_entity.pdbx_description
1 polymer ?
#
loop_
_entity_poly.entity_id
_entity_poly.type
_entity_poly.pdbx_seq_one_letter_code
_entity_poly.pdbx_strand_id
1 'polypeptide(L)'
;MISTEIKEARSIQDVVQLIDHGGTNSDSPEEVAGTYAYLAVIDSDHVNKEHAKSQLDQLIEAGAKFDYDLALEYAESHLIESQH
;
A
#
# COMPACT_ATOMS: atom_id res chain seq x y z
N MET A 1 7.52 6.48 8.94
CA MET A 1 8.69 5.62 8.60
C MET A 1 8.09 4.33 8.06
N ILE A 2 8.38 3.95 6.81
CA ILE A 2 7.76 2.77 6.21
C ILE A 2 8.17 1.51 6.97
N SER A 3 7.19 0.71 7.41
CA SER A 3 7.45 -0.54 8.12
C SER A 3 8.28 -1.53 7.32
N THR A 4 9.22 -2.17 8.01
CA THR A 4 10.07 -3.21 7.44
C THR A 4 9.25 -4.39 6.93
N GLU A 5 8.17 -4.75 7.62
CA GLU A 5 7.24 -5.83 7.26
C GLU A 5 6.69 -5.64 5.82
N ILE A 6 6.36 -4.40 5.45
CA ILE A 6 5.84 -4.07 4.11
C ILE A 6 6.95 -4.14 3.06
N LYS A 7 8.18 -3.70 3.40
CA LYS A 7 9.34 -3.79 2.49
C LYS A 7 9.81 -5.22 2.26
N GLU A 8 9.63 -6.09 3.24
CA GLU A 8 10.00 -7.50 3.16
C GLU A 8 8.90 -8.38 2.53
N ALA A 9 7.68 -7.85 2.37
CA ALA A 9 6.61 -8.53 1.66
C ALA A 9 7.03 -8.79 0.21
N ARG A 10 7.04 -10.06 -0.20
CA ARG A 10 7.55 -10.47 -1.52
C ARG A 10 6.43 -10.70 -2.53
N SER A 11 5.19 -10.77 -2.06
CA SER A 11 4.01 -11.07 -2.86
C SER A 11 2.80 -10.28 -2.37
N ILE A 12 1.81 -10.07 -3.25
CA ILE A 12 0.50 -9.52 -2.89
C ILE A 12 -0.13 -10.28 -1.72
N GLN A 13 0.02 -11.61 -1.67
CA GLN A 13 -0.53 -12.42 -0.58
C GLN A 13 0.10 -12.11 0.79
N ASP A 14 1.40 -11.80 0.86
CA ASP A 14 2.04 -11.42 2.12
C ASP A 14 1.41 -10.13 2.66
N VAL A 15 1.16 -9.16 1.77
CA VAL A 15 0.52 -7.89 2.12
C VAL A 15 -0.93 -8.09 2.54
N VAL A 16 -1.68 -8.93 1.82
CA VAL A 16 -3.05 -9.30 2.20
C VAL A 16 -3.10 -9.90 3.60
N GLN A 17 -2.13 -10.76 3.96
CA GLN A 17 -2.05 -11.31 5.32
C GLN A 17 -1.76 -10.25 6.38
N LEU A 18 -0.89 -9.28 6.10
CA LEU A 18 -0.67 -8.15 7.02
C LEU A 18 -1.97 -7.37 7.26
N ILE A 19 -2.70 -7.07 6.19
CA ILE A 19 -3.99 -6.36 6.28
C ILE A 19 -5.03 -7.19 7.05
N ASP A 20 -5.15 -8.49 6.76
CA ASP A 20 -6.11 -9.39 7.43
C ASP A 20 -5.80 -9.58 8.93
N HIS A 21 -4.53 -9.47 9.32
CA HIS A 21 -4.11 -9.44 10.73
C HIS A 21 -4.32 -8.10 11.43
N GLY A 22 -4.88 -7.10 10.74
CA GLY A 22 -5.14 -5.77 11.30
C GLY A 22 -4.01 -4.77 11.09
N GLY A 23 -3.10 -5.02 10.15
CA GLY A 23 -1.97 -4.16 9.83
C GLY A 23 -0.63 -4.70 10.35
N THR A 24 0.32 -3.80 10.59
CA THR A 24 1.60 -4.10 11.24
C THR A 24 1.59 -3.60 12.68
N ASN A 25 2.73 -3.72 13.37
CA ASN A 25 2.88 -3.12 14.70
C ASN A 25 2.86 -1.59 14.69
N SER A 26 3.08 -0.95 13.53
CA SER A 26 3.19 0.51 13.39
C SER A 26 2.16 1.12 12.44
N ASP A 27 1.54 0.32 11.58
CA ASP A 27 0.65 0.78 10.53
C ASP A 27 -0.69 0.05 10.59
N SER A 28 -1.77 0.79 10.39
CA SER A 28 -3.12 0.27 10.21
C SER A 28 -3.25 -0.49 8.88
N PRO A 29 -4.29 -1.32 8.66
CA PRO A 29 -4.51 -2.02 7.39
C PRO A 29 -4.50 -1.08 6.16
N GLU A 30 -5.08 0.10 6.30
CA GLU A 30 -5.13 1.13 5.27
C GLU A 30 -3.75 1.76 5.01
N GLU A 31 -2.97 1.98 6.06
CA GLU A 31 -1.60 2.48 5.95
C GLU A 31 -0.70 1.44 5.27
N VAL A 32 -0.90 0.15 5.57
CA VAL A 32 -0.21 -0.97 4.90
C VAL A 32 -0.56 -1.01 3.41
N ALA A 33 -1.84 -0.97 3.07
CA ALA A 33 -2.31 -0.98 1.70
C ALA A 33 -1.81 0.24 0.91
N GLY A 34 -1.93 1.43 1.49
CA GLY A 34 -1.48 2.68 0.88
C GLY A 34 0.03 2.72 0.69
N THR A 35 0.80 2.27 1.67
CA THR A 35 2.26 2.18 1.58
C THR A 35 2.70 1.17 0.52
N TYR A 36 2.04 0.01 0.43
CA TYR A 36 2.30 -0.96 -0.63
C TYR A 36 2.06 -0.38 -2.02
N ALA A 37 0.91 0.27 -2.22
CA ALA A 37 0.59 0.94 -3.48
C ALA A 37 1.60 2.03 -3.83
N TYR A 38 2.03 2.83 -2.84
CA TYR A 38 3.10 3.82 -3.00
C TYR A 38 4.43 3.19 -3.43
N LEU A 39 4.87 2.12 -2.75
CA LEU A 39 6.13 1.43 -3.07
C LEU A 39 6.13 0.88 -4.49
N ALA A 40 5.02 0.30 -4.94
CA ALA A 40 4.87 -0.19 -6.31
C ALA A 40 4.91 0.94 -7.36
N VAL A 41 4.48 2.15 -7.00
CA VAL A 41 4.50 3.32 -7.88
C VAL A 41 5.91 3.92 -8.01
N ILE A 42 6.68 3.96 -6.93
CA ILE A 42 8.06 4.49 -6.97
C ILE A 42 9.07 3.49 -7.56
N ASP A 43 8.76 2.19 -7.52
CA ASP A 43 9.54 1.16 -8.22
C ASP A 43 9.29 1.19 -9.74
N SER A 44 8.16 1.77 -10.15
CA SER A 44 7.83 2.05 -11.55
C SER A 44 8.57 3.30 -12.06
N ASP A 45 9.07 3.23 -13.29
CA ASP A 45 9.76 4.33 -13.99
C ASP A 45 8.88 5.60 -14.12
N HIS A 46 7.55 5.42 -13.98
CA HIS A 46 6.58 6.49 -13.97
C HIS A 46 5.76 6.48 -12.67
N VAL A 47 5.90 7.56 -11.90
CA VAL A 47 5.04 7.85 -10.76
C VAL A 47 3.65 8.23 -11.28
N ASN A 48 2.69 7.30 -11.20
CA ASN A 48 1.32 7.49 -11.64
C ASN A 48 0.32 7.07 -10.55
N LYS A 49 -0.64 7.96 -10.26
CA LYS A 49 -1.76 7.68 -9.34
C LYS A 49 -2.64 6.53 -9.80
N GLU A 50 -2.77 6.32 -11.11
CA GLU A 50 -3.52 5.18 -11.65
C GLU A 50 -2.85 3.84 -11.31
N HIS A 51 -1.51 3.81 -11.23
CA HIS A 51 -0.80 2.62 -10.76
C HIS A 51 -1.11 2.35 -9.29
N ALA A 52 -1.12 3.38 -8.43
CA ALA A 52 -1.46 3.20 -7.01
C ALA A 52 -2.85 2.57 -6.84
N LYS A 53 -3.85 3.09 -7.57
CA LYS A 53 -5.21 2.55 -7.59
C LYS A 53 -5.25 1.09 -8.05
N SER A 54 -4.56 0.79 -9.15
CA SER A 54 -4.48 -0.58 -9.65
C SER A 54 -3.88 -1.56 -8.65
N GLN A 55 -2.93 -1.13 -7.81
CA GLN A 55 -2.36 -1.97 -6.75
C GLN A 55 -3.34 -2.20 -5.60
N LEU A 56 -4.11 -1.18 -5.21
CA LEU A 56 -5.16 -1.31 -4.21
C LEU A 56 -6.29 -2.23 -4.71
N ASP A 57 -6.67 -2.12 -5.98
CA ASP A 57 -7.67 -3.00 -6.60
C ASP A 57 -7.20 -4.47 -6.54
N GLN A 58 -5.93 -4.74 -6.85
CA GLN A 58 -5.35 -6.08 -6.76
C GLN A 58 -5.38 -6.66 -5.34
N LEU A 59 -5.19 -5.83 -4.31
CA LEU A 59 -5.31 -6.27 -2.91
C LEU A 59 -6.76 -6.69 -2.59
N ILE A 60 -7.74 -5.90 -3.02
CA ILE A 60 -9.17 -6.22 -2.83
C ILE A 60 -9.55 -7.50 -3.59
N GLU A 61 -9.10 -7.64 -4.85
CA GLU A 61 -9.32 -8.85 -5.65
C GLU A 61 -8.70 -10.09 -4.99
N ALA A 62 -7.56 -9.92 -4.31
CA ALA A 62 -6.90 -10.97 -3.53
C ALA A 62 -7.57 -11.25 -2.18
N GLY A 63 -8.61 -10.48 -1.81
CA GLY A 63 -9.44 -10.70 -0.62
C GLY A 63 -9.10 -9.82 0.59
N ALA A 64 -8.19 -8.85 0.44
CA ALA A 64 -7.89 -7.88 1.50
C ALA A 64 -9.11 -7.01 1.81
N LYS A 65 -9.30 -6.68 3.09
CA LYS A 65 -10.39 -5.81 3.56
C LYS A 65 -9.81 -4.63 4.31
N PHE A 66 -9.99 -3.45 3.74
CA PHE A 66 -9.53 -2.17 4.27
C PHE A 66 -10.40 -1.06 3.68
N ASP A 67 -10.36 0.14 4.26
CA ASP A 67 -10.98 1.31 3.66
C ASP A 67 -10.17 1.78 2.44
N TYR A 68 -10.75 1.62 1.25
CA TYR A 68 -10.08 1.93 -0.01
C TYR A 68 -9.76 3.42 -0.15
N ASP A 69 -10.70 4.29 0.22
CA ASP A 69 -10.53 5.73 0.07
C ASP A 69 -9.40 6.21 0.99
N LEU A 70 -9.38 5.72 2.23
CA LEU A 70 -8.32 6.04 3.18
C LEU A 70 -6.95 5.47 2.76
N ALA A 71 -6.90 4.24 2.25
CA ALA A 71 -5.65 3.66 1.72
C ALA A 71 -5.10 4.44 0.52
N LEU A 72 -5.98 4.94 -0.35
CA LEU A 72 -5.60 5.79 -1.47
C LEU A 72 -5.06 7.14 -0.98
N GLU A 73 -5.70 7.77 0.01
CA GLU A 73 -5.20 9.01 0.63
C GLU A 73 -3.78 8.81 1.19
N TYR A 74 -3.50 7.70 1.88
CA TYR A 74 -2.16 7.37 2.36
C TYR A 74 -1.15 7.22 1.22
N ALA A 75 -1.50 6.50 0.16
CA ALA A 75 -0.63 6.35 -1.01
C ALA A 75 -0.32 7.71 -1.66
N GLU A 76 -1.32 8.56 -1.84
CA GLU A 76 -1.16 9.90 -2.41
C GLU A 76 -0.33 10.82 -1.51
N SER A 77 -0.53 10.75 -0.19
CA SER A 77 0.26 11.52 0.77
C SER A 77 1.75 11.19 0.64
N HIS A 78 2.11 9.91 0.58
CA HIS A 78 3.50 9.48 0.41
C HIS A 78 4.12 9.92 -0.93
N LEU A 79 3.33 9.92 -2.01
CA LEU A 79 3.78 10.45 -3.31
C LEU A 79 4.09 11.94 -3.26
N ILE A 80 3.29 12.72 -2.52
CA ILE A 80 3.52 14.17 -2.36
C ILE A 80 4.76 14.43 -1.51
N GLU A 81 4.92 13.71 -0.39
CA GLU A 81 6.08 13.85 0.49
C GLU A 81 7.40 13.50 -0.20
N SER A 82 7.38 12.58 -1.16
CA SER A 82 8.58 12.11 -1.85
C SER A 82 9.05 13.02 -3.00
N GLN A 83 8.26 14.04 -3.35
CA GLN A 83 8.58 15.03 -4.37
C GLN A 83 9.18 16.33 -3.80
N HIS A 84 9.34 16.43 -2.47
CA HIS A 84 9.91 17.59 -1.76
C HIS A 84 11.27 17.27 -1.15
#